data_AF-A0A1Y3BQT1-F1
#
_entry.id   AF-A0A1Y3BQT1-F1
#
_cell.length_a   1.000
_cell.length_b   1.000
_cell.length_c   1.000
_cell.angle_alpha   90.00
_cell.angle_beta   90.00
_cell.angle_gamma   90.00
#
_symmetry.space_group_name_H-M   'P 1'
#
loop_
_entity.id
_entity.type
_entity.pdbx_description
1 polymer ?
#
loop_
_entity_poly.entity_id
_entity_poly.type
_entity_poly.pdbx_seq_one_letter_code
_entity_poly.pdbx_strand_id
1 'polypeptide(L)'
;MLTYEDIALLVDLFYLPFEHGAQGVQILQEFYWLKNNGFIVSEYRRKRQTSNEQTNVSAEINEWYERAAKFNDMTMLIGRLLTRLTFCKNRSLLYELYPYVWDIKG
;
A
#
# COMPACT_ATOMS: atom_id res chain seq x y z
N MET A 1 7.66 10.18 16.64
CA MET A 1 8.63 11.16 16.11
C MET A 1 8.85 10.85 14.64
N LEU A 2 9.00 11.87 13.80
CA LEU A 2 9.26 11.72 12.37
C LEU A 2 10.68 11.16 12.17
N THR A 3 10.82 10.15 11.32
CA THR A 3 12.09 9.44 11.06
C THR A 3 12.58 9.69 9.63
N TYR A 4 13.85 9.34 9.36
CA TYR A 4 14.42 9.43 8.02
C TYR A 4 13.63 8.60 7.01
N GLU A 5 13.22 7.39 7.40
CA GLU A 5 12.45 6.48 6.55
C GLU A 5 11.08 7.06 6.19
N ASP A 6 10.45 7.81 7.12
CA ASP A 6 9.19 8.50 6.84
C ASP A 6 9.40 9.62 5.80
N ILE A 7 10.53 10.34 5.85
CA ILE A 7 10.84 11.39 4.86
C ILE A 7 11.24 10.80 3.51
N ALA A 8 12.04 9.73 3.50
CA ALA A 8 12.42 9.04 2.27
C ALA A 8 11.18 8.51 1.52
N LEU A 9 10.23 7.90 2.25
CA LEU A 9 8.96 7.47 1.69
C LEU A 9 8.13 8.65 1.16
N LEU A 10 8.10 9.78 1.89
CA LEU A 10 7.38 10.98 1.42
C LEU A 10 7.97 11.49 0.09
N VAL A 11 9.29 11.54 -0.02
CA VAL A 11 10.00 11.95 -1.24
C VAL A 11 9.72 10.98 -2.38
N ASP A 12 9.71 9.67 -2.13
CA ASP A 12 9.41 8.70 -3.17
C ASP A 12 7.96 8.79 -3.69
N LEU A 13 7.03 9.18 -2.83
CA LEU A 13 5.63 9.42 -3.21
C LEU A 13 5.46 10.72 -4.02
N PHE A 14 6.25 11.76 -3.70
CA PHE A 14 6.24 13.07 -4.36
C PHE A 14 7.59 13.38 -5.02
N TYR A 15 8.03 12.51 -5.94
CA TYR A 15 9.40 12.49 -6.42
C TYR A 15 9.70 13.56 -7.47
N LEU A 16 9.27 13.35 -8.72
CA LEU A 16 9.51 14.26 -9.84
C LEU A 16 8.24 14.40 -10.70
N PRO A 17 8.15 15.45 -11.55
CA PRO A 17 6.98 15.66 -12.41
C PRO A 17 6.69 14.50 -13.38
N PHE A 18 7.71 13.75 -13.78
CA PHE A 18 7.62 12.70 -14.79
C PHE A 18 8.04 11.32 -14.28
N GLU A 19 8.47 11.21 -13.02
CA GLU A 19 8.99 9.98 -12.44
C GLU A 19 8.54 9.84 -10.99
N HIS A 20 8.16 8.62 -10.60
CA HIS A 20 7.89 8.26 -9.22
C HIS A 20 9.15 7.69 -8.58
N GLY A 21 9.29 7.87 -7.26
CA GLY A 21 10.36 7.23 -6.51
C GLY A 21 10.15 5.72 -6.42
N ALA A 22 11.20 5.00 -6.05
CA ALA A 22 11.21 3.54 -6.08
C ALA A 22 10.08 2.91 -5.26
N GLN A 23 9.81 3.44 -4.06
CA GLN A 23 8.72 2.95 -3.22
C GLN A 23 7.33 3.28 -3.81
N GLY A 24 7.16 4.45 -4.41
CA GLY A 24 5.92 4.84 -5.09
C GLY A 24 5.60 3.92 -6.27
N VAL A 25 6.61 3.63 -7.12
CA VAL A 25 6.49 2.67 -8.22
C VAL A 25 6.13 1.28 -7.71
N GLN A 26 6.79 0.80 -6.65
CA GLN A 26 6.53 -0.52 -6.09
C GLN A 26 5.07 -0.63 -5.59
N ILE A 27 4.57 0.38 -4.88
CA ILE A 27 3.18 0.39 -4.39
C ILE A 27 2.19 0.32 -5.55
N LEU A 28 2.42 1.10 -6.62
CA LEU A 28 1.56 1.07 -7.81
C LEU A 28 1.59 -0.28 -8.51
N GLN A 29 2.76 -0.89 -8.67
CA GLN A 29 2.92 -2.20 -9.31
C GLN A 29 2.25 -3.32 -8.50
N GLU A 30 2.44 -3.34 -7.18
CA GLU A 30 1.78 -4.30 -6.29
C GLU A 30 0.25 -4.15 -6.35
N PHE A 31 -0.26 -2.92 -6.26
CA PHE A 31 -1.69 -2.67 -6.36
C PHE A 31 -2.27 -3.10 -7.71
N TYR A 32 -1.60 -2.75 -8.80
CA TYR A 32 -2.01 -3.12 -10.16
C TYR A 32 -2.10 -4.65 -10.31
N TRP A 33 -1.08 -5.36 -9.84
CA TRP A 33 -1.07 -6.82 -9.90
C TRP A 33 -2.19 -7.42 -9.04
N LEU A 34 -2.37 -6.95 -7.80
CA LEU A 34 -3.41 -7.45 -6.89
C LEU A 34 -4.81 -7.25 -7.47
N LYS A 35 -5.05 -6.07 -8.07
CA LYS A 35 -6.31 -5.73 -8.74
C LYS A 35 -6.58 -6.65 -9.93
N ASN A 36 -5.58 -6.85 -10.79
CA ASN A 36 -5.74 -7.68 -11.99
C ASN A 36 -5.89 -9.17 -11.69
N ASN A 37 -5.30 -9.64 -10.58
CA ASN A 37 -5.34 -11.04 -10.16
C ASN A 37 -6.41 -11.31 -9.09
N GLY A 38 -7.23 -10.31 -8.72
CA GLY A 38 -8.26 -10.46 -7.69
C GLY A 38 -9.34 -11.50 -8.02
N PHE A 39 -9.53 -11.83 -9.31
CA PHE A 39 -10.46 -12.87 -9.74
C PHE A 39 -10.09 -14.26 -9.18
N ILE A 40 -8.79 -14.54 -8.98
CA ILE A 40 -8.29 -15.82 -8.44
C ILE A 40 -8.90 -16.09 -7.06
N VAL A 41 -8.93 -15.07 -6.20
CA VAL A 41 -9.51 -15.18 -4.85
C VAL A 41 -11.03 -15.25 -4.88
N SER A 42 -11.67 -14.48 -5.77
CA SER A 42 -13.14 -14.51 -5.94
C SER A 42 -13.62 -15.91 -6.34
N GLU A 43 -12.97 -16.50 -7.34
CA GLU A 43 -13.24 -17.84 -7.84
C GLU A 43 -12.99 -18.92 -6.78
N TYR A 44 -11.89 -18.81 -6.04
CA TYR A 44 -11.60 -19.71 -4.92
C TYR A 44 -12.68 -19.66 -3.84
N ARG A 45 -13.10 -18.45 -3.43
CA ARG A 45 -14.17 -18.28 -2.42
C ARG A 45 -15.49 -18.88 -2.90
N ARG A 46 -15.84 -18.67 -4.18
CA ARG A 46 -17.04 -19.23 -4.79
C ARG A 46 -17.03 -20.77 -4.77
N LYS A 47 -15.94 -21.40 -5.22
CA LYS A 47 -15.80 -22.86 -5.22
C LYS A 47 -15.89 -23.45 -3.81
N ARG A 48 -15.26 -22.80 -2.84
CA ARG A 48 -15.31 -23.23 -1.43
C ARG A 48 -16.72 -23.17 -0.82
N GLN A 49 -17.60 -22.32 -1.35
CA GLN A 49 -18.99 -22.22 -0.90
C GLN A 49 -19.92 -23.23 -1.58
N THR A 50 -19.69 -23.56 -2.86
CA THR A 50 -20.55 -24.47 -3.62
C THR A 50 -20.18 -25.94 -3.45
N SER A 51 -18.92 -26.24 -3.17
CA SER A 51 -18.45 -27.60 -2.88
C SER A 51 -17.98 -27.68 -1.41
N ASN A 52 -18.68 -28.48 -0.60
CA ASN A 52 -18.28 -28.81 0.79
C ASN A 52 -17.00 -29.67 0.87
N GLU A 53 -16.27 -29.85 -0.24
CA GLU A 53 -15.00 -30.56 -0.28
C GLU A 53 -13.85 -29.62 0.04
N GLN A 54 -12.83 -30.14 0.75
CA GLN A 54 -11.56 -29.45 0.99
C GLN A 54 -10.93 -29.06 -0.36
N THR A 55 -11.17 -27.85 -0.83
CA THR A 55 -10.53 -27.33 -2.04
C THR A 55 -9.09 -26.98 -1.67
N ASN A 56 -8.13 -27.76 -2.17
CA ASN A 56 -6.70 -27.49 -2.00
C ASN A 56 -6.38 -26.06 -2.47
N VAL A 57 -5.64 -25.31 -1.64
CA VAL A 57 -5.24 -23.94 -1.96
C VAL A 57 -4.18 -24.00 -3.07
N SER A 58 -4.50 -23.44 -4.24
CA SER A 58 -3.54 -23.27 -5.34
C SER A 58 -2.37 -22.38 -4.90
N ALA A 59 -1.17 -22.66 -5.41
CA ALA A 59 0.00 -21.82 -5.21
C ALA A 59 -0.26 -20.34 -5.58
N GLU A 60 -1.06 -20.11 -6.62
CA GLU A 60 -1.45 -18.76 -7.08
C GLU A 60 -2.28 -17.99 -6.05
N ILE A 61 -3.10 -18.69 -5.25
CA ILE A 61 -3.91 -18.07 -4.19
C ILE A 61 -3.00 -17.65 -3.02
N ASN A 62 -2.04 -18.50 -2.67
CA ASN A 62 -1.06 -18.20 -1.63
C ASN A 62 -0.21 -16.99 -2.04
N GLU A 63 0.29 -16.96 -3.28
CA GLU A 63 1.02 -15.81 -3.82
C GLU A 63 0.18 -14.53 -3.72
N TRP A 64 -1.10 -14.59 -4.08
CA TRP A 64 -1.99 -13.43 -3.97
C TRP A 64 -2.09 -12.92 -2.53
N TYR A 65 -2.28 -13.81 -1.55
CA TYR A 65 -2.36 -13.41 -0.14
C TYR A 65 -1.02 -12.88 0.40
N GLU A 66 0.11 -13.46 0.02
CA GLU A 66 1.44 -12.97 0.41
C GLU A 66 1.70 -11.56 -0.12
N ARG A 67 1.39 -11.33 -1.41
CA ARG A 67 1.52 -9.99 -2.02
C ARG A 67 0.55 -8.99 -1.41
N ALA A 68 -0.67 -9.42 -1.09
CA ALA A 68 -1.65 -8.57 -0.41
C ALA A 68 -1.17 -8.16 1.00
N ALA A 69 -0.57 -9.09 1.75
CA ALA A 69 0.02 -8.81 3.05
C ALA A 69 1.17 -7.79 2.93
N LYS A 70 2.09 -8.01 1.98
CA LYS A 70 3.19 -7.06 1.71
C LYS A 70 2.66 -5.68 1.31
N PHE A 71 1.62 -5.61 0.48
CA PHE A 71 0.99 -4.35 0.10
C PHE A 71 0.35 -3.65 1.30
N ASN A 72 -0.32 -4.38 2.18
CA ASN A 72 -0.87 -3.85 3.42
C ASN A 72 0.23 -3.29 4.34
N ASP A 73 1.38 -3.96 4.44
CA ASP A 73 2.50 -3.42 5.21
C ASP A 73 3.00 -2.08 4.64
N MET A 74 3.06 -1.94 3.31
CA MET A 74 3.42 -0.67 2.66
C MET A 74 2.40 0.44 2.93
N THR A 75 1.10 0.15 2.89
CA THR A 75 0.06 1.16 3.21
C THR A 75 0.08 1.53 4.70
N MET A 76 0.42 0.60 5.59
CA MET A 76 0.65 0.90 7.01
C MET A 76 1.84 1.84 7.22
N LEU A 77 2.92 1.72 6.44
CA LEU A 77 4.04 2.65 6.47
C LEU A 77 3.62 4.07 6.08
N ILE A 78 2.79 4.21 5.03
CA ILE A 78 2.19 5.49 4.63
C ILE A 78 1.37 6.06 5.79
N GLY A 79 0.44 5.28 6.36
CA GLY A 79 -0.38 5.73 7.49
C GLY A 79 0.44 6.17 8.71
N ARG A 80 1.56 5.48 8.98
CA ARG A 80 2.49 5.83 10.06
C ARG A 80 3.24 7.13 9.78
N LEU A 81 3.74 7.31 8.56
CA LEU A 81 4.35 8.56 8.09
C LEU A 81 3.39 9.73 8.27
N LEU A 82 2.15 9.59 7.79
CA LEU A 82 1.10 10.61 7.92
C LEU A 82 0.88 11.00 9.37
N THR A 83 0.70 10.00 10.23
CA THR A 83 0.49 10.22 11.67
C THR A 83 1.69 10.92 12.30
N ARG A 84 2.92 10.51 11.98
CA ARG A 84 4.12 11.13 12.55
C ARG A 84 4.35 12.55 12.05
N LEU A 85 3.96 12.85 10.81
CA LEU A 85 4.04 14.19 10.23
C LEU A 85 3.05 15.14 10.91
N THR A 86 1.80 14.72 11.15
CA THR A 86 0.79 15.56 11.83
C THR A 86 1.15 15.90 13.28
N PHE A 87 1.91 15.04 13.95
CA PHE A 87 2.43 15.27 15.31
C PHE A 87 3.85 15.84 15.34
N CYS A 88 4.42 16.27 14.21
CA CYS A 88 5.76 16.85 14.20
C CYS A 88 5.79 18.21 14.91
N LYS A 89 6.94 18.55 15.52
CA LYS A 89 7.13 19.81 16.25
C LYS A 89 7.11 21.04 15.31
N ASN A 90 7.59 20.87 14.08
CA ASN A 90 7.66 21.96 13.10
C ASN A 90 6.29 22.14 12.42
N ARG A 91 5.47 23.04 12.97
CA ARG A 91 4.14 23.33 12.43
C ARG A 91 4.16 23.99 11.06
N SER A 92 5.18 24.80 10.74
CA SER A 92 5.31 25.45 9.42
C SER A 92 5.41 24.39 8.31
N LEU A 93 6.31 23.43 8.50
CA LEU A 93 6.50 22.31 7.56
C LEU A 93 5.22 21.51 7.38
N LEU A 94 4.52 21.20 8.49
CA LEU A 94 3.25 20.51 8.43
C LEU A 94 2.24 21.27 7.57
N TYR A 95 2.07 22.57 7.79
CA TYR A 95 1.06 23.36 7.06
C TYR A 95 1.33 23.43 5.55
N GLU A 96 2.59 23.49 5.14
CA GLU A 96 2.96 23.47 3.74
C GLU A 96 2.65 22.11 3.08
N LEU A 97 2.92 21.01 3.78
CA LEU A 97 2.80 19.66 3.21
C LEU A 97 1.42 19.02 3.42
N TYR A 98 0.63 19.50 4.38
CA TYR A 98 -0.62 18.87 4.78
C TYR A 98 -1.63 18.65 3.63
N PRO A 99 -1.85 19.60 2.70
CA PRO A 99 -2.79 19.37 1.59
C PRO A 99 -2.43 18.15 0.74
N TYR A 100 -1.15 17.98 0.41
CA TYR A 100 -0.65 16.87 -0.40
C TYR A 100 -0.74 15.55 0.36
N VAL A 101 -0.31 15.57 1.61
CA VAL A 101 -0.27 14.38 2.45
C VAL A 101 -1.68 13.88 2.75
N TRP A 102 -2.63 14.79 2.98
CA TRP A 102 -4.04 14.44 3.18
C TRP A 102 -4.65 13.79 1.93
N ASP A 103 -4.30 14.24 0.74
CA ASP A 103 -4.80 13.70 -0.53
C ASP A 103 -4.36 12.23 -0.74
N ILE A 104 -3.12 11.89 -0.40
CA ILE A 104 -2.62 10.49 -0.47
C ILE A 104 -3.37 9.54 0.47
N LYS A 105 -3.92 10.05 1.58
CA LYS A 105 -4.71 9.23 2.51
C LYS A 105 -6.10 8.89 1.97
N GLY A 106 -6.60 9.70 1.03
CA GLY A 106 -7.99 9.74 0.55
C GLY A 106 -8.48 8.44 -0.07
#